data_AF-S7SRD7-F1
#
_entry.id   AF-S7SRD7-F1
#
_cell.length_a   1.000
_cell.length_b   1.000
_cell.length_c   1.000
_cell.angle_alpha   90.00
_cell.angle_beta   90.00
_cell.angle_gamma   90.00
#
_symmetry.space_group_name_H-M   'P 1'
#
loop_
_entity.id
_entity.type
_entity.pdbx_description
1 polymer ?
#
loop_
_entity_poly.entity_id
_entity_poly.type
_entity_poly.pdbx_seq_one_letter_code
_entity_poly.pdbx_strand_id
1 'polypeptide(L)'
;MKRKTKIVCTIGPASESVDKLVQLIEAGMNVARLNFSHGDHEEHGRRIANIREAARRTGQTVAILLDTKGPEIRTHNMENGAIELKEGAKLIISMSEVLGTPEKISVTYPGLIDDVSVGSKILLDDGLIGLEVNAVDKQAGEIVTTVLNTGVLKNKKGVNVPGVRVNLPGITEKDRADILFGIRQGIDFIAASFVRRASDVLEIRELLEANDALHIQIIAKIENEE
;
A
#
# COMPACT_ATOMS: atom_id res chain seq x y z
N MET A 1 32.70 11.53 -15.89
CA MET A 1 31.81 10.47 -16.42
C MET A 1 30.39 10.77 -15.94
N LYS A 2 29.35 10.78 -16.79
CA LYS A 2 27.97 11.04 -16.35
C LYS A 2 27.38 9.77 -15.72
N ARG A 3 26.71 9.90 -14.56
CA ARG A 3 26.00 8.79 -13.89
C ARG A 3 24.92 8.21 -14.81
N LYS A 4 24.83 6.89 -14.87
CA LYS A 4 23.86 6.17 -15.72
C LYS A 4 22.57 5.84 -14.96
N THR A 5 22.70 5.22 -13.80
CA THR A 5 21.56 4.89 -12.92
C THR A 5 20.94 6.16 -12.35
N LYS A 6 19.60 6.22 -12.34
CA LYS A 6 18.84 7.36 -11.83
C LYS A 6 18.53 7.19 -10.35
N ILE A 7 18.29 8.31 -9.65
CA ILE A 7 17.96 8.30 -8.22
C ILE A 7 16.53 8.79 -8.03
N VAL A 8 15.73 7.98 -7.32
CA VAL A 8 14.39 8.31 -6.84
C VAL A 8 14.49 8.64 -5.35
N CYS A 9 13.97 9.78 -4.91
CA CYS A 9 13.95 10.15 -3.48
C CYS A 9 12.52 10.35 -3.00
N THR A 10 12.16 9.75 -1.87
CA THR A 10 10.85 9.98 -1.25
C THR A 10 10.84 11.33 -0.53
N ILE A 11 9.83 12.15 -0.80
CA ILE A 11 9.67 13.45 -0.16
C ILE A 11 8.78 13.32 1.08
N GLY A 12 9.19 13.96 2.17
CA GLY A 12 8.47 13.98 3.44
C GLY A 12 8.90 15.18 4.28
N PRO A 13 8.55 15.22 5.59
CA PRO A 13 8.82 16.36 6.45
C PRO A 13 10.29 16.81 6.50
N ALA A 14 11.23 15.87 6.35
CA ALA A 14 12.67 16.17 6.34
C ALA A 14 13.19 16.78 5.03
N SER A 15 12.38 16.75 3.96
CA SER A 15 12.81 17.07 2.59
C SER A 15 11.80 17.87 1.77
N GLU A 16 10.73 18.39 2.37
CA GLU A 16 9.65 19.08 1.65
C GLU A 16 9.89 20.57 1.42
N SER A 17 10.87 21.19 2.10
CA SER A 17 11.21 22.59 1.86
C SER A 17 11.95 22.78 0.54
N VAL A 18 11.73 23.92 -0.12
CA VAL A 18 12.38 24.25 -1.40
C VAL A 18 13.90 24.17 -1.29
N ASP A 19 14.50 24.70 -0.21
CA ASP A 19 15.96 24.70 -0.05
C ASP A 19 16.53 23.29 0.12
N LYS A 20 15.79 22.40 0.79
CA LYS A 20 16.19 20.98 0.88
C LYS A 20 16.05 20.28 -0.47
N LEU A 21 14.99 20.56 -1.21
CA LEU A 21 14.80 20.00 -2.55
C LEU A 21 15.89 20.47 -3.51
N VAL A 22 16.30 21.74 -3.47
CA VAL A 22 17.45 22.25 -4.24
C VAL A 22 18.70 21.42 -3.94
N GLN A 23 19.02 21.20 -2.67
CA GLN A 23 20.17 20.39 -2.26
C GLN A 23 20.06 18.94 -2.73
N LEU A 24 18.87 18.33 -2.68
CA LEU A 24 18.65 16.96 -3.17
C LEU A 24 18.83 16.87 -4.69
N ILE A 25 18.37 17.87 -5.44
CA ILE A 25 18.52 17.94 -6.89
C ILE A 25 20.00 18.10 -7.27
N GLU A 26 20.72 19.00 -6.61
CA GLU A 26 22.15 19.20 -6.81
C GLU A 26 22.98 17.96 -6.43
N ALA A 27 22.56 17.23 -5.39
CA ALA A 27 23.12 15.93 -5.03
C ALA A 27 22.76 14.81 -6.03
N GLY A 28 21.84 15.09 -6.96
CA GLY A 28 21.53 14.25 -8.11
C GLY A 28 20.20 13.49 -8.02
N MET A 29 19.21 13.96 -7.27
CA MET A 29 17.83 13.44 -7.39
C MET A 29 17.32 13.60 -8.83
N ASN A 30 16.71 12.55 -9.40
CA ASN A 30 16.09 12.61 -10.74
C ASN A 30 14.57 12.49 -10.71
N VAL A 31 14.04 11.81 -9.70
CA VAL A 31 12.60 11.61 -9.52
C VAL A 31 12.25 11.85 -8.06
N ALA A 32 11.25 12.68 -7.81
CA ALA A 32 10.66 12.88 -6.49
C ALA A 32 9.47 11.94 -6.33
N ARG A 33 9.58 10.99 -5.39
CA ARG A 33 8.51 10.05 -5.02
C ARG A 33 7.63 10.66 -3.93
N LEU A 34 6.32 10.66 -4.16
CA LEU A 34 5.30 11.04 -3.20
C LEU A 34 4.52 9.79 -2.79
N ASN A 35 4.58 9.43 -1.52
CA ASN A 35 3.89 8.24 -0.99
C ASN A 35 2.48 8.61 -0.51
N PHE A 36 1.46 8.17 -1.23
CA PHE A 36 0.05 8.49 -0.94
C PHE A 36 -0.59 7.55 0.09
N SER A 37 0.18 6.61 0.66
CA SER A 37 -0.21 5.87 1.87
C SER A 37 -0.35 6.80 3.08
N HIS A 38 0.27 7.98 3.04
CA HIS A 38 0.24 9.00 4.08
C HIS A 38 0.02 10.40 3.48
N GLY A 39 -0.40 11.34 4.32
CA GLY A 39 -0.70 12.71 3.92
C GLY A 39 -2.00 12.83 3.13
N ASP A 40 -2.41 14.06 2.90
CA ASP A 40 -3.58 14.42 2.10
C ASP A 40 -3.18 15.13 0.79
N HIS A 41 -4.17 15.42 -0.06
CA HIS A 41 -3.95 16.09 -1.34
C HIS A 41 -3.40 17.52 -1.18
N GLU A 42 -3.68 18.20 -0.07
CA GLU A 42 -3.17 19.54 0.19
C GLU A 42 -1.65 19.49 0.47
N GLU A 43 -1.24 18.57 1.34
CA GLU A 43 0.16 18.32 1.68
C GLU A 43 0.97 17.91 0.44
N HIS A 44 0.47 16.96 -0.36
CA HIS A 44 1.13 16.56 -1.60
C HIS A 44 1.15 17.67 -2.65
N GLY A 45 0.09 18.48 -2.72
CA GLY A 45 0.04 19.66 -3.61
C GLY A 45 1.14 20.68 -3.28
N ARG A 46 1.36 20.97 -2.00
CA ARG A 46 2.47 21.82 -1.55
C ARG A 46 3.84 21.24 -1.92
N ARG A 47 4.03 19.92 -1.73
CA ARG A 47 5.28 19.25 -2.12
C ARG A 47 5.55 19.34 -3.62
N ILE A 48 4.53 19.11 -4.46
CA ILE A 48 4.62 19.24 -5.92
C ILE A 48 5.03 20.66 -6.33
N ALA A 49 4.41 21.68 -5.74
CA ALA A 49 4.77 23.07 -5.98
C ALA A 49 6.24 23.34 -5.60
N ASN A 50 6.70 22.85 -4.45
CA ASN A 50 8.07 23.04 -3.99
C ASN A 50 9.09 22.29 -4.88
N ILE A 51 8.76 21.10 -5.37
CA ILE A 51 9.61 20.33 -6.31
C ILE A 51 9.81 21.12 -7.59
N ARG A 52 8.74 21.68 -8.15
CA ARG A 52 8.79 22.50 -9.38
C ARG A 52 9.58 23.79 -9.18
N GLU A 53 9.41 24.47 -8.05
CA GLU A 53 10.22 25.63 -7.67
C GLU A 53 11.71 25.26 -7.63
N ALA A 54 12.07 24.19 -6.93
CA ALA A 54 13.46 23.76 -6.79
C ALA A 54 14.07 23.32 -8.13
N ALA A 55 13.32 22.60 -8.96
CA ALA A 55 13.74 22.22 -10.31
C ALA A 55 14.01 23.46 -11.18
N ARG A 56 13.14 24.48 -11.12
CA ARG A 56 13.35 25.75 -11.81
C ARG A 56 14.57 26.51 -11.29
N ARG A 57 14.79 26.56 -9.98
CA ARG A 57 15.97 27.24 -9.37
C ARG A 57 17.29 26.61 -9.78
N THR A 58 17.33 25.28 -9.85
CA THR A 58 18.53 24.51 -10.22
C THR A 58 18.74 24.39 -11.73
N GLY A 59 17.69 24.64 -12.52
CA GLY A 59 17.70 24.41 -13.98
C GLY A 59 17.77 22.92 -14.35
N GLN A 60 17.45 22.01 -13.42
CA GLN A 60 17.52 20.57 -13.65
C GLN A 60 16.13 19.95 -13.84
N THR A 61 16.05 18.94 -14.70
CA THR A 61 14.84 18.15 -14.90
C THR A 61 14.66 17.14 -13.78
N VAL A 62 13.51 17.20 -13.10
CA VAL A 62 13.10 16.26 -12.06
C VAL A 62 11.68 15.81 -12.36
N ALA A 63 11.47 14.50 -12.44
CA ALA A 63 10.14 13.93 -12.60
C ALA A 63 9.45 13.74 -11.24
N ILE A 64 8.13 13.67 -11.24
CA ILE A 64 7.30 13.40 -10.06
C ILE A 64 6.63 12.05 -10.22
N LEU A 65 6.83 11.19 -9.22
CA LEU A 65 6.26 9.86 -9.13
C LEU A 65 5.26 9.81 -7.97
N LEU A 66 4.00 9.54 -8.29
CA LEU A 66 2.95 9.24 -7.33
C LEU A 66 2.99 7.74 -7.02
N ASP A 67 3.21 7.36 -5.77
CA ASP A 67 3.15 5.97 -5.32
C ASP A 67 1.81 5.74 -4.61
N THR A 68 0.96 4.92 -5.22
CA THR A 68 -0.39 4.66 -4.72
C THR A 68 -0.34 3.83 -3.44
N LYS A 69 -1.41 3.88 -2.63
CA LYS A 69 -1.47 3.02 -1.45
C LYS A 69 -1.71 1.57 -1.88
N GLY A 70 -2.59 1.39 -2.86
CA GLY A 70 -2.97 0.09 -3.38
C GLY A 70 -3.94 -0.67 -2.48
N PRO A 71 -4.47 -1.78 -3.00
CA PRO A 71 -5.32 -2.70 -2.26
C PRO A 71 -4.48 -3.52 -1.27
N GLU A 72 -4.70 -3.31 0.03
CA GLU A 72 -4.07 -4.11 1.09
C GLU A 72 -5.13 -4.65 2.08
N ILE A 73 -4.89 -5.85 2.61
CA ILE A 73 -5.67 -6.36 3.74
C ILE A 73 -4.97 -5.91 5.02
N ARG A 74 -5.72 -5.31 5.94
CA ARG A 74 -5.23 -4.96 7.27
C ARG A 74 -6.12 -5.55 8.35
N THR A 75 -5.57 -5.68 9.56
CA THR A 75 -6.37 -5.90 10.76
C THR A 75 -7.09 -4.62 11.19
N HIS A 76 -8.17 -4.74 11.97
CA HIS A 76 -8.77 -3.60 12.64
C HIS A 76 -8.02 -3.25 13.95
N ASN A 77 -8.67 -2.49 14.85
CA ASN A 77 -8.07 -2.12 16.12
C ASN A 77 -8.12 -3.29 17.11
N MET A 78 -7.07 -3.39 17.91
CA MET A 78 -6.91 -4.32 19.02
C MET A 78 -7.31 -3.64 20.32
N GLU A 79 -7.83 -4.40 21.27
CA GLU A 79 -8.05 -3.94 22.63
C GLU A 79 -6.72 -3.42 23.22
N ASN A 80 -6.77 -2.30 23.92
CA ASN A 80 -5.60 -1.60 24.48
C ASN A 80 -4.50 -1.24 23.45
N GLY A 81 -4.82 -1.28 22.14
CA GLY A 81 -3.91 -0.93 21.05
C GLY A 81 -2.96 -2.04 20.61
N ALA A 82 -2.85 -3.12 21.38
CA ALA A 82 -2.06 -4.31 21.05
C ALA A 82 -2.52 -5.52 21.87
N ILE A 83 -2.45 -6.70 21.27
CA ILE A 83 -2.71 -7.99 21.92
C ILE A 83 -1.53 -8.93 21.75
N GLU A 84 -1.33 -9.82 22.72
CA GLU A 84 -0.37 -10.92 22.60
C GLU A 84 -1.08 -12.16 22.07
N LEU A 85 -0.56 -12.73 20.99
CA LEU A 85 -0.99 -14.01 20.44
C LEU A 85 0.05 -15.06 20.82
N LYS A 86 -0.39 -16.13 21.49
CA LYS A 86 0.49 -17.22 21.94
C LYS A 86 0.46 -18.37 20.96
N GLU A 87 1.62 -18.96 20.69
CA GLU A 87 1.74 -20.16 19.87
C GLU A 87 0.81 -21.28 20.35
N GLY A 88 0.15 -21.95 19.39
CA GLY A 88 -0.83 -23.00 19.63
C GLY A 88 -2.21 -22.49 20.06
N ALA A 89 -2.38 -21.20 20.34
CA ALA A 89 -3.69 -20.64 20.69
C ALA A 89 -4.62 -20.62 19.48
N LYS A 90 -5.92 -20.84 19.74
CA LYS A 90 -6.98 -20.63 18.75
C LYS A 90 -7.22 -19.13 18.59
N LEU A 91 -7.24 -18.66 17.35
CA LEU A 91 -7.61 -17.29 16.99
C LEU A 91 -8.69 -17.32 15.89
N ILE A 92 -9.75 -16.54 16.08
CA ILE A 92 -10.81 -16.38 15.09
C ILE A 92 -10.60 -15.08 14.31
N ILE A 93 -10.69 -15.14 12.98
CA ILE A 93 -10.72 -13.95 12.12
C ILE A 93 -12.16 -13.74 11.65
N SER A 94 -12.76 -12.64 12.08
CA SER A 94 -14.09 -12.18 11.71
C SER A 94 -14.06 -11.39 10.41
N MET A 95 -15.00 -11.66 9.51
CA MET A 95 -15.20 -10.85 8.30
C MET A 95 -16.00 -9.56 8.57
N SER A 96 -16.55 -9.42 9.79
CA SER A 96 -17.14 -8.18 10.29
C SER A 96 -16.20 -7.50 11.28
N GLU A 97 -16.18 -6.17 11.31
CA GLU A 97 -15.34 -5.40 12.23
C GLU A 97 -15.68 -5.72 13.70
N VAL A 98 -14.65 -6.07 14.46
CA VAL A 98 -14.70 -6.29 15.91
C VAL A 98 -13.45 -5.72 16.56
N LEU A 99 -13.55 -5.36 17.84
CA LEU A 99 -12.38 -5.04 18.66
C LEU A 99 -11.56 -6.31 18.88
N GLY A 100 -10.29 -6.27 18.47
CA GLY A 100 -9.43 -7.45 18.49
C GLY A 100 -9.01 -7.87 19.90
N THR A 101 -9.18 -9.14 20.23
CA THR A 101 -8.74 -9.80 21.46
C THR A 101 -7.86 -11.01 21.11
N PRO A 102 -7.18 -11.65 22.09
CA PRO A 102 -6.42 -12.89 21.84
C PRO A 102 -7.25 -14.03 21.23
N GLU A 103 -8.58 -14.00 21.37
CA GLU A 103 -9.50 -15.02 20.86
C GLU A 103 -10.08 -14.68 19.49
N LYS A 104 -10.27 -13.38 19.19
CA LYS A 104 -10.96 -12.95 17.96
C LYS A 104 -10.47 -11.59 17.47
N ILE A 105 -10.10 -11.52 16.19
CA ILE A 105 -9.75 -10.29 15.47
C ILE A 105 -10.63 -10.13 14.23
N SER A 106 -10.51 -9.00 13.53
CA SER A 106 -11.15 -8.79 12.23
C SER A 106 -10.20 -8.16 11.22
N VAL A 107 -10.54 -8.28 9.94
CA VAL A 107 -9.76 -7.75 8.82
C VAL A 107 -10.61 -6.84 7.93
N THR A 108 -9.96 -5.94 7.19
CA THR A 108 -10.61 -4.96 6.31
C THR A 108 -11.18 -5.55 5.02
N TYR A 109 -10.89 -6.82 4.72
CA TYR A 109 -11.33 -7.50 3.50
C TYR A 109 -12.20 -8.72 3.82
N PRO A 110 -13.55 -8.58 3.81
CA PRO A 110 -14.47 -9.68 4.07
C PRO A 110 -14.37 -10.84 3.08
N GLY A 111 -13.91 -10.59 1.85
CA GLY A 111 -13.71 -11.62 0.84
C GLY A 111 -12.59 -12.62 1.17
N LEU A 112 -11.78 -12.36 2.22
CA LEU A 112 -10.72 -13.26 2.66
C LEU A 112 -11.26 -14.67 2.93
N ILE A 113 -12.49 -14.78 3.44
CA ILE A 113 -13.13 -16.05 3.71
C ILE A 113 -13.34 -16.89 2.45
N ASP A 114 -13.50 -16.25 1.28
CA ASP A 114 -13.69 -16.89 -0.03
C ASP A 114 -12.38 -17.28 -0.71
N ASP A 115 -11.28 -16.61 -0.33
CA ASP A 115 -9.97 -16.82 -0.94
C ASP A 115 -9.18 -17.94 -0.25
N VAL A 116 -9.35 -18.13 1.07
CA VAL A 116 -8.57 -19.13 1.83
C VAL A 116 -9.23 -20.51 1.89
N SER A 117 -8.42 -21.52 2.15
CA SER A 117 -8.85 -22.90 2.39
C SER A 117 -8.26 -23.45 3.69
N VAL A 118 -8.78 -24.58 4.18
CA VAL A 118 -8.16 -25.29 5.31
C VAL A 118 -6.70 -25.64 4.95
N GLY A 119 -5.77 -25.36 5.87
CA GLY A 119 -4.33 -25.50 5.67
C GLY A 119 -3.64 -24.26 5.09
N SER A 120 -4.39 -23.26 4.60
CA SER A 120 -3.80 -21.98 4.17
C SER A 120 -3.07 -21.29 5.32
N LYS A 121 -1.98 -20.59 4.99
CA LYS A 121 -1.23 -19.77 5.94
C LYS A 121 -1.65 -18.31 5.81
N ILE A 122 -1.91 -17.68 6.95
CA ILE A 122 -2.18 -16.23 7.03
C ILE A 122 -1.07 -15.61 7.85
N LEU A 123 -0.46 -14.55 7.34
CA LEU A 123 0.65 -13.84 7.96
C LEU A 123 0.17 -12.46 8.41
N LEU A 124 0.36 -12.14 9.69
CA LEU A 124 0.03 -10.85 10.27
C LEU A 124 1.29 -10.03 10.54
N ASP A 125 1.15 -8.71 10.44
CA ASP A 125 2.21 -7.73 10.70
C ASP A 125 3.48 -8.05 9.88
N ASP A 126 3.31 -8.05 8.56
CA ASP A 126 4.38 -8.27 7.58
C ASP A 126 5.17 -9.58 7.79
N GLY A 127 4.47 -10.62 8.25
CA GLY A 127 5.06 -11.94 8.47
C GLY A 127 5.56 -12.19 9.89
N LEU A 128 5.39 -11.24 10.82
CA LEU A 128 5.80 -11.41 12.21
C LEU A 128 5.07 -12.57 12.90
N ILE A 129 3.77 -12.74 12.63
CA ILE A 129 2.94 -13.79 13.24
C ILE A 129 2.31 -14.62 12.13
N GLY A 130 2.55 -15.93 12.16
CA GLY A 130 1.91 -16.90 11.29
C GLY A 130 0.66 -17.49 11.93
N LEU A 131 -0.35 -17.72 11.11
CA LEU A 131 -1.57 -18.46 11.44
C LEU A 131 -1.75 -19.59 10.43
N GLU A 132 -2.39 -20.67 10.86
CA GLU A 132 -2.88 -21.73 9.98
C GLU A 132 -4.38 -21.87 10.07
N VAL A 133 -5.04 -21.90 8.91
CA VAL A 133 -6.49 -22.05 8.82
C VAL A 133 -6.90 -23.47 9.17
N ASN A 134 -7.65 -23.65 10.25
CA ASN A 134 -8.20 -24.94 10.66
C ASN A 134 -9.61 -25.18 10.10
N ALA A 135 -10.44 -24.14 10.02
CA ALA A 135 -11.79 -24.23 9.50
C ALA A 135 -12.27 -22.87 8.95
N VAL A 136 -13.22 -22.93 8.01
CA VAL A 136 -13.87 -21.76 7.41
C VAL A 136 -15.37 -21.88 7.64
N ASP A 137 -15.91 -21.05 8.53
CA ASP A 137 -17.35 -20.99 8.83
C ASP A 137 -18.01 -19.87 8.02
N LYS A 138 -18.52 -20.24 6.85
CA LYS A 138 -19.22 -19.33 5.95
C LYS A 138 -20.52 -18.79 6.53
N GLN A 139 -21.17 -19.53 7.41
CA GLN A 139 -22.45 -19.12 7.99
C GLN A 139 -22.25 -18.04 9.04
N ALA A 140 -21.21 -18.17 9.88
CA ALA A 140 -20.83 -17.17 10.87
C ALA A 140 -20.00 -16.02 10.27
N GLY A 141 -19.39 -16.21 9.09
CA GLY A 141 -18.45 -15.25 8.52
C GLY A 141 -17.12 -15.23 9.27
N GLU A 142 -16.64 -16.40 9.68
CA GLU A 142 -15.47 -16.56 10.55
C GLU A 142 -14.47 -17.57 9.99
N ILE A 143 -13.19 -17.27 10.13
CA ILE A 143 -12.08 -18.20 9.84
C ILE A 143 -11.47 -18.60 11.18
N VAL A 144 -11.47 -19.90 11.47
CA VAL A 144 -10.83 -20.45 12.67
C VAL A 144 -9.40 -20.80 12.34
N THR A 145 -8.47 -20.26 13.13
CA THR A 145 -7.03 -20.45 12.93
C THR A 145 -6.30 -20.87 14.20
N THR A 146 -5.11 -21.41 14.03
CA THR A 146 -4.15 -21.69 15.10
C THR A 146 -2.93 -20.78 14.91
N VAL A 147 -2.51 -20.13 15.98
CA VAL A 147 -1.31 -19.28 16.00
C VAL A 147 -0.06 -20.16 15.92
N LEU A 148 0.82 -19.90 14.96
CA LEU A 148 2.01 -20.71 14.69
C LEU A 148 3.25 -20.26 15.45
N ASN A 149 3.30 -19.00 15.89
CA ASN A 149 4.40 -18.47 16.69
C ASN A 149 3.92 -17.31 17.56
N THR A 150 4.52 -17.17 18.75
CA THR A 150 4.14 -16.11 19.70
C THR A 150 4.56 -14.73 19.21
N GLY A 151 3.69 -13.73 19.35
CA GLY A 151 4.01 -12.34 18.98
C GLY A 151 2.97 -11.33 19.44
N VAL A 152 3.35 -10.04 19.38
CA VAL A 152 2.46 -8.93 19.72
C VAL A 152 1.89 -8.33 18.44
N LEU A 153 0.56 -8.37 18.31
CA LEU A 153 -0.17 -7.78 17.20
C LEU A 153 -0.71 -6.39 17.61
N LYS A 154 -0.33 -5.36 16.86
CA LYS A 154 -0.83 -3.98 17.07
C LYS A 154 -2.02 -3.68 16.15
N ASN A 155 -2.57 -2.48 16.28
CA ASN A 155 -3.62 -1.97 15.41
C ASN A 155 -3.19 -1.90 13.94
N LYS A 156 -4.14 -2.17 13.03
CA LYS A 156 -4.02 -1.86 11.60
C LYS A 156 -2.76 -2.45 10.98
N LYS A 157 -2.44 -3.71 11.25
CA LYS A 157 -1.28 -4.39 10.69
C LYS A 157 -1.62 -5.11 9.39
N GLY A 158 -0.65 -5.23 8.49
CA GLY A 158 -0.83 -5.90 7.21
C GLY A 158 -1.17 -7.38 7.39
N VAL A 159 -1.99 -7.91 6.49
CA VAL A 159 -2.37 -9.32 6.43
C VAL A 159 -2.00 -9.84 5.04
N ASN A 160 -1.16 -10.87 5.00
CA ASN A 160 -0.72 -11.51 3.77
C ASN A 160 -1.14 -12.98 3.77
N VAL A 161 -1.44 -13.53 2.59
CA VAL A 161 -1.90 -14.92 2.44
C VAL A 161 -1.10 -15.60 1.34
N PRO A 162 0.10 -16.14 1.66
CA PRO A 162 0.96 -16.78 0.67
C PRO A 162 0.29 -17.95 -0.03
N GLY A 163 0.53 -18.11 -1.33
CA GLY A 163 -0.03 -19.19 -2.14
C GLY A 163 -1.54 -19.08 -2.40
N VAL A 164 -2.18 -17.98 -2.02
CA VAL A 164 -3.61 -17.73 -2.24
C VAL A 164 -3.80 -16.53 -3.17
N ARG A 165 -4.62 -16.71 -4.21
CA ARG A 165 -5.03 -15.61 -5.09
C ARG A 165 -6.10 -14.79 -4.40
N VAL A 166 -5.72 -13.60 -3.95
CA VAL A 166 -6.64 -12.69 -3.28
C VAL A 166 -7.50 -11.94 -4.31
N ASN A 167 -8.80 -11.83 -4.13
CA ASN A 167 -9.68 -11.13 -5.08
C ASN A 167 -9.94 -9.65 -4.69
N LEU A 168 -8.85 -8.89 -4.55
CA LEU A 168 -8.91 -7.43 -4.38
C LEU A 168 -8.95 -6.72 -5.74
N PRO A 169 -9.64 -5.56 -5.85
CA PRO A 169 -9.63 -4.75 -7.07
C PRO A 169 -8.21 -4.26 -7.40
N GLY A 170 -7.95 -3.88 -8.66
CA GLY A 170 -6.63 -3.41 -9.08
C GLY A 170 -6.25 -2.06 -8.45
N ILE A 171 -7.24 -1.19 -8.24
CA ILE A 171 -7.10 0.06 -7.49
C ILE A 171 -8.26 0.25 -6.49
N THR A 172 -7.97 0.92 -5.37
CA THR A 172 -9.01 1.33 -4.41
C THR A 172 -9.67 2.65 -4.83
N GLU A 173 -10.81 3.00 -4.22
CA GLU A 173 -11.44 4.31 -4.43
C GLU A 173 -10.51 5.47 -4.04
N LYS A 174 -9.72 5.27 -2.98
CA LYS A 174 -8.66 6.22 -2.60
C LYS A 174 -7.61 6.35 -3.69
N ASP A 175 -7.13 5.23 -4.24
CA ASP A 175 -6.13 5.27 -5.32
C ASP A 175 -6.70 5.96 -6.56
N ARG A 176 -7.96 5.72 -6.92
CA ARG A 176 -8.66 6.45 -7.99
C ARG A 176 -8.63 7.96 -7.73
N ALA A 177 -8.99 8.40 -6.51
CA ALA A 177 -8.96 9.82 -6.14
C ALA A 177 -7.54 10.41 -6.19
N ASP A 178 -6.53 9.64 -5.76
CA ASP A 178 -5.12 10.03 -5.76
C ASP A 178 -4.57 10.14 -7.19
N ILE A 179 -4.90 9.20 -8.08
CA ILE A 179 -4.53 9.24 -9.50
C ILE A 179 -5.16 10.45 -10.18
N LEU A 180 -6.46 10.70 -9.96
CA LEU A 180 -7.14 11.88 -10.50
C LEU A 180 -6.52 13.19 -9.99
N PHE A 181 -6.09 13.22 -8.72
CA PHE A 181 -5.31 14.33 -8.19
C PHE A 181 -3.96 14.47 -8.91
N GLY A 182 -3.23 13.36 -9.10
CA GLY A 182 -1.99 13.32 -9.84
C GLY A 182 -2.12 13.87 -11.27
N ILE A 183 -3.17 13.48 -11.99
CA ILE A 183 -3.48 13.99 -13.33
C ILE A 183 -3.65 15.51 -13.30
N ARG A 184 -4.49 16.03 -12.40
CA ARG A 184 -4.69 17.50 -12.24
C ARG A 184 -3.40 18.22 -11.89
N GLN A 185 -2.54 17.58 -11.11
CA GLN A 185 -1.24 18.14 -10.74
C GLN A 185 -0.20 18.02 -11.85
N GLY A 186 -0.39 17.20 -12.89
CA GLY A 186 0.57 16.99 -13.96
C GLY A 186 1.83 16.24 -13.49
N ILE A 187 1.63 15.09 -12.84
CA ILE A 187 2.71 14.16 -12.48
C ILE A 187 3.23 13.39 -13.72
N ASP A 188 4.41 12.77 -13.60
CA ASP A 188 5.05 12.06 -14.72
C ASP A 188 4.87 10.53 -14.62
N PHE A 189 4.86 9.99 -13.41
CA PHE A 189 4.79 8.56 -13.14
C PHE A 189 3.74 8.22 -12.07
N ILE A 190 3.08 7.09 -12.23
CA ILE A 190 2.31 6.40 -11.20
C ILE A 190 2.99 5.07 -10.91
N ALA A 191 3.40 4.85 -9.66
CA ALA A 191 3.80 3.54 -9.18
C ALA A 191 2.59 2.87 -8.52
N ALA A 192 2.10 1.80 -9.14
CA ALA A 192 0.91 1.08 -8.74
C ALA A 192 1.28 -0.04 -7.77
N SER A 193 0.82 0.08 -6.51
CA SER A 193 1.06 -0.89 -5.43
C SER A 193 0.26 -2.18 -5.59
N PHE A 194 0.81 -3.30 -5.09
CA PHE A 194 0.18 -4.62 -5.08
C PHE A 194 -0.37 -5.11 -6.44
N VAL A 195 0.30 -4.74 -7.54
CA VAL A 195 -0.06 -5.23 -8.88
C VAL A 195 0.23 -6.73 -8.95
N ARG A 196 -0.78 -7.49 -9.39
CA ARG A 196 -0.74 -8.96 -9.51
C ARG A 196 -1.09 -9.42 -10.92
N ARG A 197 -1.86 -8.61 -11.66
CA ARG A 197 -2.37 -9.00 -12.98
C ARG A 197 -2.32 -7.84 -13.95
N ALA A 198 -2.34 -8.17 -15.24
CA ALA A 198 -2.43 -7.16 -16.30
C ALA A 198 -3.68 -6.27 -16.15
N SER A 199 -4.79 -6.83 -15.66
CA SER A 199 -6.03 -6.10 -15.39
C SER A 199 -5.84 -4.92 -14.44
N ASP A 200 -4.96 -5.04 -13.44
CA ASP A 200 -4.74 -3.97 -12.45
C ASP A 200 -4.08 -2.75 -13.10
N VAL A 201 -3.14 -3.01 -14.03
CA VAL A 201 -2.48 -1.96 -14.83
C VAL A 201 -3.46 -1.36 -15.85
N LEU A 202 -4.30 -2.20 -16.46
CA LEU A 202 -5.31 -1.76 -17.42
C LEU A 202 -6.36 -0.86 -16.77
N GLU A 203 -6.76 -1.13 -15.52
CA GLU A 203 -7.72 -0.29 -14.78
C GLU A 203 -7.18 1.14 -14.58
N ILE A 204 -5.88 1.28 -14.26
CA ILE A 204 -5.21 2.59 -14.19
C ILE A 204 -5.10 3.21 -15.59
N ARG A 205 -4.77 2.41 -16.61
CA ARG A 205 -4.64 2.89 -18.00
C ARG A 205 -5.96 3.45 -18.53
N GLU A 206 -7.07 2.77 -18.31
CA GLU A 206 -8.43 3.21 -18.67
C GLU A 206 -8.79 4.51 -17.94
N LEU A 207 -8.43 4.64 -16.66
CA LEU A 207 -8.62 5.87 -15.90
C LEU A 207 -7.81 7.04 -16.49
N LEU A 208 -6.57 6.79 -16.91
CA LEU A 208 -5.74 7.80 -17.59
C LEU A 208 -6.31 8.18 -18.96
N GLU A 209 -6.78 7.20 -19.75
CA GLU A 209 -7.40 7.43 -21.05
C GLU A 209 -8.65 8.30 -20.95
N ALA A 210 -9.54 7.97 -19.99
CA ALA A 210 -10.76 8.74 -19.74
C ALA A 210 -10.53 10.20 -19.32
N ASN A 211 -9.29 10.55 -18.95
CA ASN A 211 -8.89 11.89 -18.51
C ASN A 211 -7.80 12.52 -19.39
N ASP A 212 -7.59 11.99 -20.61
CA ASP A 212 -6.57 12.48 -21.57
C ASP A 212 -5.14 12.55 -20.99
N ALA A 213 -4.80 11.59 -20.13
CA ALA A 213 -3.57 11.56 -19.35
C ALA A 213 -2.66 10.38 -19.71
N LEU A 214 -2.77 9.81 -20.91
CA LEU A 214 -2.00 8.65 -21.36
C LEU A 214 -0.48 8.86 -21.40
N HIS A 215 -0.02 10.11 -21.37
CA HIS A 215 1.40 10.46 -21.29
C HIS A 215 2.04 10.04 -19.95
N ILE A 216 1.25 9.90 -18.88
CA ILE A 216 1.70 9.43 -17.58
C ILE A 216 2.08 7.96 -17.66
N GLN A 217 3.28 7.64 -17.18
CA GLN A 217 3.82 6.28 -17.22
C GLN A 217 3.37 5.50 -15.97
N ILE A 218 3.03 4.22 -16.17
CA ILE A 218 2.64 3.32 -15.07
C ILE A 218 3.82 2.39 -14.77
N ILE A 219 4.21 2.34 -13.51
CA ILE A 219 5.23 1.42 -12.98
C ILE A 219 4.52 0.41 -12.08
N ALA A 220 4.43 -0.84 -12.51
CA ALA A 220 3.88 -1.92 -11.69
C ALA A 220 4.84 -2.25 -10.55
N LYS A 221 4.36 -2.23 -9.30
CA LYS A 221 5.11 -2.71 -8.13
C LYS A 221 4.72 -4.17 -7.87
N ILE A 222 5.68 -5.06 -8.07
CA ILE A 222 5.52 -6.50 -7.87
C ILE A 222 5.90 -6.82 -6.42
N GLU A 223 4.91 -7.23 -5.63
CA GLU A 223 5.02 -7.33 -4.17
C GLU A 223 4.60 -8.71 -3.62
N ASN A 224 4.13 -9.60 -4.48
CA ASN A 224 3.80 -10.99 -4.13
C ASN A 224 4.09 -11.93 -5.31
N GLU A 225 3.75 -13.21 -5.14
CA GLU A 225 4.08 -14.29 -6.09
C GLU A 225 3.20 -14.33 -7.36
N GLU A 226 2.00 -13.74 -7.32
CA GLU A 226 1.05 -13.73 -8.45
C GLU A 226 1.47 -12.74 -9.54
#